data_AF-A0A2X3GUN3-F1
#
_entry.id   AF-A0A2X3GUN3-F1
#
_cell.length_a   1.000
_cell.length_b   1.000
_cell.length_c   1.000
_cell.angle_alpha   90.00
_cell.angle_beta   90.00
_cell.angle_gamma   90.00
#
_symmetry.space_group_name_H-M   'P 1'
#
loop_
_entity.id
_entity.type
_entity.pdbx_description
1 polymer ?
#
loop_
_entity_poly.entity_id
_entity_poly.type
_entity_poly.pdbx_seq_one_letter_code
_entity_poly.pdbx_strand_id
1 'polypeptide(L)'
;MEHDHLTFTEAVHKVAELSHLDVELPQLASDDSAAVPKETSETHKMIEMHQLAAKLYHYLLLETEEGLEALNYLKERGMSEELIQTFQIGFAPNHHATITSFFEKRDLDLHLAVAAGLLSERDNGDIVDRFRNRIMFPITDDRGQLVGFSGRLYNQEEGPKYLNSPETPIFNKRKLLYHFSEGRQSIRKYEEVLLLEGFMDVISVSEAGLLNGIASMGTSLTEEHIGLIKRVANRAVICYDGDSAGIEAAFKAGSLLAQAKIEIYVLSLPSGKDPDEYIRTYGADKFQTFYTHERQTWTAFKLYYLSRKRNMANDTERLAYIDEALFEIGKIDQAVERELYLKQLSDEFDITIPTLKEQLQRAVQELSRQKSRVTESHDFSNMLPPPDESFDDFQTMPKKRADVRHISLPNNI
;
A
#
# COMPACT_ATOMS: atom_id res chain seq x y z
N MET A 1 -1.64 5.33 30.88
CA MET A 1 -2.79 4.68 30.21
C MET A 1 -2.31 4.13 28.87
N GLU A 2 -1.35 3.21 28.91
CA GLU A 2 -0.65 2.67 27.71
C GLU A 2 -0.50 1.14 27.77
N HIS A 3 -1.33 0.47 28.57
CA HIS A 3 -1.16 -0.97 28.82
C HIS A 3 -2.39 -1.84 28.54
N ASP A 4 -3.54 -1.24 28.21
CA ASP A 4 -4.73 -1.99 27.86
C ASP A 4 -5.19 -1.48 26.50
N HIS A 5 -5.23 -2.34 25.48
CA HIS A 5 -5.69 -2.03 24.13
C HIS A 5 -7.21 -1.74 24.09
N LEU A 6 -7.66 -0.75 24.87
CA LEU A 6 -9.05 -0.36 25.01
C LEU A 6 -9.37 0.73 24.01
N THR A 7 -10.56 0.64 23.41
CA THR A 7 -11.13 1.77 22.66
C THR A 7 -11.32 2.98 23.58
N PHE A 8 -11.43 4.18 23.01
CA PHE A 8 -11.60 5.41 23.81
C PHE A 8 -12.79 5.31 24.78
N THR A 9 -13.92 4.75 24.33
CA THR A 9 -15.11 4.55 25.16
C THR A 9 -14.86 3.56 26.31
N GLU A 10 -14.15 2.47 26.03
CA GLU A 10 -13.78 1.48 27.05
C GLU A 10 -12.75 2.02 28.05
N ALA A 11 -11.81 2.85 27.60
CA ALA A 11 -10.86 3.54 28.46
C ALA A 11 -11.57 4.53 29.40
N VAL A 12 -12.57 5.27 28.90
CA VAL A 12 -13.40 6.16 29.71
C VAL A 12 -14.22 5.36 30.74
N HIS A 13 -14.81 4.24 30.34
CA HIS A 13 -15.56 3.37 31.26
C HIS A 13 -14.66 2.79 32.36
N LYS A 14 -13.47 2.31 32.00
CA LYS A 14 -12.50 1.75 32.96
C LYS A 14 -12.00 2.80 33.94
N VAL A 15 -11.79 4.04 33.49
CA VAL A 15 -11.41 5.16 34.37
C VAL A 15 -12.56 5.56 35.29
N ALA A 16 -13.80 5.56 34.81
CA ALA A 16 -14.99 5.85 35.61
C ALA A 16 -15.20 4.80 36.73
N GLU A 17 -15.08 3.51 36.39
CA GLU A 17 -15.13 2.41 37.37
C GLU A 17 -14.01 2.51 38.41
N LEU A 18 -12.76 2.76 37.98
CA LEU A 18 -11.61 2.93 38.88
C LEU A 18 -11.75 4.15 39.79
N SER A 19 -12.53 5.15 39.39
CA SER A 19 -12.75 6.38 40.15
C SER A 19 -14.04 6.35 40.97
N HIS A 20 -14.81 5.25 40.94
CA HIS A 20 -16.13 5.13 41.58
C HIS A 20 -17.09 6.27 41.23
N LEU A 21 -17.02 6.74 39.98
CA LEU A 21 -17.93 7.77 39.46
C LEU A 21 -18.99 7.09 38.59
N ASP A 22 -20.26 7.23 38.96
CA ASP A 22 -21.38 6.87 38.10
C ASP A 22 -21.48 7.90 36.97
N VAL A 23 -20.89 7.57 35.81
CA VAL A 23 -20.96 8.39 34.61
C VAL A 23 -21.99 7.79 33.67
N GLU A 24 -23.19 8.37 33.61
CA GLU A 24 -24.13 8.12 32.53
C GLU A 24 -23.60 8.75 31.24
N LEU A 25 -22.91 7.97 30.42
CA LEU A 25 -22.54 8.40 29.08
C LEU A 25 -23.78 8.38 28.18
N PRO A 26 -24.02 9.42 27.36
CA PRO A 26 -25.10 9.41 26.39
C PRO A 26 -24.95 8.19 25.50
N GLN A 27 -25.96 7.32 25.46
CA GLN A 27 -26.11 6.37 24.36
C GLN A 27 -26.24 7.23 23.11
N LEU A 28 -25.15 7.37 22.36
CA LEU A 28 -25.19 7.95 21.03
C LEU A 28 -26.14 7.09 20.22
N ALA A 29 -27.37 7.58 20.08
CA ALA A 29 -28.27 7.18 19.04
C ALA A 29 -27.47 7.23 17.74
N SER A 30 -27.48 6.09 17.06
CA SER A 30 -26.91 5.91 15.73
C SER A 30 -27.51 6.94 14.79
N ASP A 31 -26.78 8.02 14.52
CA ASP A 31 -26.97 8.88 13.36
C ASP A 31 -25.61 9.04 12.66
N ASP A 32 -25.67 8.84 11.34
CA ASP A 32 -24.57 8.52 10.44
C ASP A 32 -23.43 9.55 10.36
N SER A 33 -22.19 9.06 10.23
CA SER A 33 -21.19 9.42 9.20
C SER A 33 -19.71 9.33 9.64
N ALA A 34 -19.26 8.13 10.03
CA ALA A 34 -17.90 7.66 9.77
C ALA A 34 -17.92 6.13 9.87
N ALA A 35 -17.99 5.46 8.72
CA ALA A 35 -18.15 4.01 8.63
C ALA A 35 -16.95 3.26 9.24
N VAL A 36 -17.05 2.89 10.52
CA VAL A 36 -16.35 1.72 11.05
C VAL A 36 -17.15 0.52 10.58
N PRO A 37 -16.61 -0.38 9.73
CA PRO A 37 -17.32 -1.60 9.39
C PRO A 37 -17.57 -2.38 10.68
N LYS A 38 -18.85 -2.63 11.01
CA LYS A 38 -19.19 -3.67 11.98
C LYS A 38 -18.62 -4.97 11.42
N GLU A 39 -17.61 -5.54 12.08
CA GLU A 39 -17.18 -6.91 11.83
C GLU A 39 -18.42 -7.80 11.88
N THR A 40 -18.71 -8.50 10.78
CA THR A 40 -19.80 -9.47 10.78
C THR A 40 -19.36 -10.69 11.59
N SER A 41 -20.31 -11.48 12.08
CA SER A 41 -19.98 -12.76 12.73
C SER A 41 -19.10 -13.65 11.83
N GLU A 42 -19.21 -13.52 10.51
CA GLU A 42 -18.41 -14.27 9.55
C GLU A 42 -16.97 -13.76 9.44
N THR A 43 -16.74 -12.44 9.33
CA THR A 43 -15.37 -11.91 9.24
C THR A 43 -14.56 -12.23 10.50
N HIS A 44 -15.21 -12.18 11.67
CA HIS A 44 -14.59 -12.59 12.93
C HIS A 44 -14.15 -14.06 12.91
N LYS A 45 -15.04 -14.97 12.49
CA LYS A 45 -14.71 -16.40 12.32
C LYS A 45 -13.58 -16.64 11.32
N MET A 46 -13.56 -15.89 10.21
CA MET A 46 -12.47 -15.99 9.24
C MET A 46 -11.13 -15.61 9.87
N ILE A 47 -11.08 -14.56 10.69
CA ILE A 47 -9.87 -14.15 11.43
C ILE A 47 -9.45 -15.24 12.44
N GLU A 48 -10.40 -15.80 13.20
CA GLU A 48 -10.12 -16.90 14.13
C GLU A 48 -9.53 -18.13 13.40
N MET A 49 -10.10 -18.49 12.25
CA MET A 49 -9.57 -19.57 11.40
C MET A 49 -8.13 -19.31 10.96
N HIS A 50 -7.81 -18.07 10.57
CA HIS A 50 -6.44 -17.68 10.22
C HIS A 50 -5.49 -17.79 11.41
N GLN A 51 -5.90 -17.33 12.60
CA GLN A 51 -5.10 -17.44 13.82
C GLN A 51 -4.81 -18.90 14.19
N LEU A 52 -5.81 -19.78 14.05
CA LEU A 52 -5.64 -21.21 14.26
C LEU A 52 -4.69 -21.83 13.23
N ALA A 53 -4.82 -21.46 11.95
CA ALA A 53 -3.92 -21.91 10.89
C ALA A 53 -2.48 -21.45 11.13
N ALA A 54 -2.27 -20.19 11.51
CA ALA A 54 -0.93 -19.66 11.81
C ALA A 54 -0.26 -20.44 12.95
N LYS A 55 -0.98 -20.71 14.04
CA LYS A 55 -0.47 -21.52 15.15
C LYS A 55 -0.05 -22.92 14.69
N LEU A 56 -0.87 -23.57 13.87
CA LEU A 56 -0.53 -24.88 13.32
C LEU A 56 0.70 -24.80 12.42
N TYR A 57 0.73 -23.88 11.45
CA TYR A 57 1.86 -23.74 10.53
C TYR A 57 3.16 -23.41 11.27
N HIS A 58 3.11 -22.55 12.28
CA HIS A 58 4.27 -22.21 13.10
C HIS A 58 4.79 -23.44 13.87
N TYR A 59 3.89 -24.20 14.50
CA TYR A 59 4.24 -25.47 15.13
C TYR A 59 4.86 -26.45 14.15
N LEU A 60 4.27 -26.61 12.96
CA LEU A 60 4.78 -27.52 11.93
C LEU A 60 6.20 -27.16 11.49
N LEU A 61 6.53 -25.87 11.36
CA LEU A 61 7.88 -25.42 11.02
C LEU A 61 8.91 -25.80 12.09
N LEU A 62 8.57 -25.62 13.36
CA LEU A 62 9.53 -25.72 14.47
C LEU A 62 9.64 -27.12 15.07
N GLU A 63 8.53 -27.87 15.11
CA GLU A 63 8.39 -29.07 15.95
C GLU A 63 8.24 -30.37 15.14
N THR A 64 8.39 -30.33 13.82
CA THR A 64 8.23 -31.54 12.97
C THR A 64 9.42 -31.78 12.04
N GLU A 65 9.68 -33.05 11.74
CA GLU A 65 10.72 -33.45 10.79
C GLU A 65 10.47 -32.89 9.38
N GLU A 66 9.21 -32.82 8.95
CA GLU A 66 8.83 -32.24 7.65
C GLU A 66 9.15 -30.73 7.56
N GLY A 67 9.10 -30.01 8.69
CA GLY A 67 9.45 -28.60 8.77
C GLY A 67 10.95 -28.31 8.73
N LEU A 68 11.79 -29.31 8.99
CA LEU A 68 13.24 -29.12 9.16
C LEU A 68 13.92 -28.56 7.89
N GLU A 69 13.51 -29.02 6.71
CA GLU A 69 14.07 -28.53 5.44
C GLU A 69 13.71 -27.05 5.21
N ALA A 70 12.46 -26.67 5.46
CA ALA A 70 12.00 -25.29 5.37
C ALA A 70 12.66 -24.38 6.42
N LEU A 71 12.89 -24.89 7.63
CA LEU A 71 13.60 -24.18 8.69
C LEU A 71 15.07 -23.96 8.33
N ASN A 72 15.75 -24.99 7.83
CA ASN A 72 17.14 -24.87 7.37
C ASN A 72 17.26 -23.87 6.22
N TYR A 73 16.31 -23.88 5.29
CA TYR A 73 16.24 -22.89 4.22
C TYR A 73 16.18 -21.45 4.76
N LEU A 74 15.36 -21.19 5.79
CA LEU A 74 15.26 -19.87 6.42
C LEU A 74 16.58 -19.47 7.10
N LYS A 75 17.22 -20.40 7.81
CA LYS A 75 18.51 -20.19 8.47
C LYS A 75 19.62 -19.90 7.47
N GLU A 76 19.67 -20.61 6.35
CA GLU A 76 20.62 -20.36 5.25
C GLU A 76 20.41 -18.99 4.59
N ARG A 77 19.18 -18.48 4.59
CA ARG A 77 18.87 -17.10 4.17
C ARG A 77 19.25 -16.05 5.21
N GLY A 78 19.72 -16.45 6.39
CA GLY A 78 20.13 -15.55 7.46
C GLY A 78 19.04 -15.20 8.46
N MET A 79 17.84 -15.76 8.36
CA MET A 79 16.77 -15.46 9.33
C MET A 79 17.08 -16.07 10.69
N SER A 80 17.17 -15.21 11.70
CA SER A 80 17.29 -15.62 13.10
C SER A 80 16.02 -16.30 13.64
N GLU A 81 16.17 -17.13 14.68
CA GLU A 81 15.03 -17.77 15.36
C GLU A 81 14.11 -16.74 16.03
N GLU A 82 14.67 -15.64 16.55
CA GLU A 82 13.91 -14.52 17.10
C GLU A 82 12.99 -13.91 16.04
N LEU A 83 13.49 -13.76 14.80
CA LEU A 83 12.70 -13.23 13.69
C LEU A 83 11.61 -14.21 13.26
N ILE A 84 11.93 -15.51 13.18
CA ILE A 84 10.94 -16.57 12.89
C ILE A 84 9.79 -16.55 13.91
N GLN A 85 10.10 -16.35 15.19
CA GLN A 85 9.10 -16.22 16.26
C GLN A 85 8.32 -14.91 16.17
N THR A 86 9.02 -13.79 15.98
CA THR A 86 8.42 -12.43 15.92
C THR A 86 7.41 -12.31 14.79
N PHE A 87 7.76 -12.80 13.60
CA PHE A 87 6.87 -12.80 12.43
C PHE A 87 5.95 -14.03 12.36
N GLN A 88 6.01 -14.92 13.36
CA GLN A 88 5.23 -16.17 13.41
C GLN A 88 5.32 -16.98 12.10
N ILE A 89 6.52 -17.04 11.51
CA ILE A 89 6.75 -17.75 10.25
C ILE A 89 6.44 -19.23 10.47
N GLY A 90 5.70 -19.83 9.53
CA GLY A 90 5.28 -21.23 9.61
C GLY A 90 5.62 -22.04 8.37
N PHE A 91 5.12 -23.27 8.34
CA PHE A 91 5.29 -24.20 7.23
C PHE A 91 3.98 -24.92 6.91
N ALA A 92 3.59 -24.88 5.64
CA ALA A 92 2.51 -25.67 5.07
C ALA A 92 3.10 -26.91 4.39
N PRO A 93 2.88 -28.13 4.93
CA PRO A 93 3.39 -29.37 4.35
C PRO A 93 2.91 -29.63 2.93
N ASN A 94 3.58 -30.56 2.24
CA ASN A 94 3.17 -30.98 0.90
C ASN A 94 2.03 -32.02 0.94
N HIS A 95 0.98 -31.76 1.72
CA HIS A 95 -0.20 -32.60 1.82
C HIS A 95 -1.43 -31.84 1.31
N HIS A 96 -2.43 -32.56 0.82
CA HIS A 96 -3.64 -31.96 0.25
C HIS A 96 -4.69 -31.52 1.27
N ALA A 97 -4.57 -31.95 2.54
CA ALA A 97 -5.63 -31.78 3.54
C ALA A 97 -5.09 -31.57 4.97
N THR A 98 -3.95 -30.89 5.15
CA THR A 98 -3.41 -30.59 6.49
C THR A 98 -4.35 -29.66 7.25
N ILE A 99 -4.67 -28.51 6.65
CA ILE A 99 -5.60 -27.53 7.23
C ILE A 99 -7.03 -28.01 7.10
N THR A 100 -7.42 -28.61 5.97
CA THR A 100 -8.77 -29.18 5.81
C THR A 100 -9.09 -30.15 6.95
N SER A 101 -8.25 -31.16 7.18
CA SER A 101 -8.49 -32.14 8.26
C SER A 101 -8.44 -31.51 9.66
N PHE A 102 -7.63 -30.47 9.83
CA PHE A 102 -7.49 -29.78 11.11
C PHE A 102 -8.75 -28.96 11.45
N PHE A 103 -9.38 -28.36 10.44
CA PHE A 103 -10.65 -27.63 10.55
C PHE A 103 -11.85 -28.56 10.67
N GLU A 104 -11.89 -29.66 9.92
CA GLU A 104 -12.93 -30.70 10.04
C GLU A 104 -12.99 -31.27 11.47
N LYS A 105 -11.83 -31.61 12.05
CA LYS A 105 -11.75 -32.12 13.43
C LYS A 105 -12.20 -31.13 14.50
N ARG A 106 -12.37 -29.85 14.14
CA ARG A 106 -12.81 -28.77 15.03
C ARG A 106 -14.23 -28.30 14.71
N ASP A 107 -14.94 -29.03 13.84
CA ASP A 107 -16.29 -28.70 13.40
C ASP A 107 -16.38 -27.27 12.81
N LEU A 108 -15.31 -26.81 12.16
CA LEU A 108 -15.26 -25.51 11.49
C LEU A 108 -15.83 -25.62 10.07
N ASP A 109 -16.54 -24.58 9.64
CA ASP A 109 -17.14 -24.52 8.30
C ASP A 109 -16.06 -24.40 7.20
N LEU A 110 -15.90 -25.46 6.41
CA LEU A 110 -14.93 -25.50 5.32
C LEU A 110 -15.26 -24.55 4.17
N HIS A 111 -16.54 -24.30 3.88
CA HIS A 111 -16.92 -23.33 2.84
C HIS A 111 -16.57 -21.92 3.28
N LEU A 112 -16.72 -21.62 4.57
CA LEU A 112 -16.23 -20.35 5.13
C LEU A 112 -14.70 -20.26 5.04
N ALA A 113 -13.96 -21.35 5.26
CA ALA A 113 -12.51 -21.38 5.08
C ALA A 113 -12.06 -21.23 3.61
N VAL A 114 -12.86 -21.71 2.65
CA VAL A 114 -12.68 -21.42 1.21
C VAL A 114 -12.91 -19.93 0.93
N ALA A 115 -13.99 -19.35 1.45
CA ALA A 115 -14.27 -17.91 1.30
C ALA A 115 -13.21 -17.03 1.99
N ALA A 116 -12.61 -17.52 3.08
CA ALA A 116 -11.48 -16.90 3.77
C ALA A 116 -10.14 -17.06 3.02
N GLY A 117 -10.10 -17.87 1.96
CA GLY A 117 -8.89 -18.08 1.15
C GLY A 117 -7.85 -18.99 1.79
N LEU A 118 -8.20 -19.78 2.81
CA LEU A 118 -7.33 -20.78 3.43
C LEU A 118 -7.38 -22.12 2.67
N LEU A 119 -8.55 -22.44 2.12
CA LEU A 119 -8.82 -23.64 1.32
C LEU A 119 -9.18 -23.27 -0.12
N SER A 120 -9.13 -24.25 -1.01
CA SER A 120 -9.57 -24.15 -2.40
C SER A 120 -10.56 -25.27 -2.70
N GLU A 121 -11.64 -24.95 -3.40
CA GLU A 121 -12.58 -25.92 -3.95
C GLU A 121 -12.14 -26.29 -5.38
N ARG A 122 -12.08 -27.59 -5.67
CA ARG A 122 -11.77 -28.13 -7.00
C ARG A 122 -13.05 -28.30 -7.84
N ASP A 123 -12.89 -28.46 -9.15
CA ASP A 123 -14.01 -28.65 -10.09
C ASP A 123 -14.91 -29.86 -9.76
N ASN A 124 -14.37 -30.86 -9.06
CA ASN A 124 -15.11 -32.04 -8.62
C ASN A 124 -15.82 -31.87 -7.26
N GLY A 125 -15.74 -30.68 -6.65
CA GLY A 125 -16.30 -30.36 -5.33
C GLY A 125 -15.37 -30.66 -4.15
N ASP A 126 -14.16 -31.20 -4.39
CA ASP A 126 -13.24 -31.49 -3.30
C ASP A 126 -12.63 -30.20 -2.73
N ILE A 127 -12.70 -30.05 -1.40
CA ILE A 127 -12.05 -28.95 -0.68
C ILE A 127 -10.65 -29.39 -0.23
N VAL A 128 -9.63 -28.66 -0.66
CA VAL A 128 -8.22 -28.96 -0.38
C VAL A 128 -7.48 -27.75 0.16
N ASP A 129 -6.34 -28.00 0.80
CA ASP A 129 -5.43 -26.94 1.26
C ASP A 129 -5.01 -26.06 0.08
N ARG A 130 -5.17 -24.74 0.21
CA ARG A 130 -4.69 -23.77 -0.78
C ARG A 130 -3.16 -23.71 -0.80
N PHE A 131 -2.56 -23.61 0.38
CA PHE A 131 -1.12 -23.51 0.55
C PHE A 131 -0.54 -24.90 0.82
N ARG A 132 0.42 -25.31 -0.01
CA ARG A 132 1.10 -26.60 0.07
C ARG A 132 2.57 -26.44 -0.25
N ASN A 133 3.41 -27.17 0.49
CA ASN A 133 4.87 -27.13 0.40
C ASN A 133 5.46 -25.71 0.43
N ARG A 134 5.00 -24.89 1.38
CA ARG A 134 5.34 -23.46 1.42
C ARG A 134 5.73 -23.02 2.81
N ILE A 135 6.74 -22.16 2.89
CA ILE A 135 7.00 -21.33 4.08
C ILE A 135 5.89 -20.28 4.15
N MET A 136 5.24 -20.18 5.29
CA MET A 136 4.04 -19.37 5.49
C MET A 136 4.39 -18.10 6.25
N PHE A 137 4.08 -16.96 5.65
CA PHE A 137 4.23 -15.63 6.23
C PHE A 137 2.84 -15.08 6.56
N PRO A 138 2.49 -14.96 7.85
CA PRO A 138 1.25 -14.34 8.30
C PRO A 138 1.17 -12.87 7.83
N ILE A 139 -0.04 -12.41 7.47
CA ILE A 139 -0.28 -11.03 7.04
C ILE A 139 -1.40 -10.41 7.87
N THR A 140 -1.07 -9.36 8.60
CA THR A 140 -2.00 -8.63 9.45
C THR A 140 -2.58 -7.39 8.77
N ASP A 141 -3.77 -6.98 9.20
CA ASP A 141 -4.39 -5.72 8.82
C ASP A 141 -3.83 -4.53 9.63
N ASP A 142 -4.41 -3.34 9.47
CA ASP A 142 -4.00 -2.16 10.24
C ASP A 142 -4.37 -2.24 11.74
N ARG A 143 -5.15 -3.24 12.17
CA ARG A 143 -5.45 -3.48 13.59
C ARG A 143 -4.58 -4.57 14.20
N GLY A 144 -3.75 -5.25 13.40
CA GLY A 144 -2.95 -6.39 13.83
C GLY A 144 -3.73 -7.70 13.81
N GLN A 145 -4.93 -7.73 13.22
CA GLN A 145 -5.67 -8.98 13.02
C GLN A 145 -5.08 -9.74 11.83
N LEU A 146 -4.85 -11.04 12.01
CA LEU A 146 -4.35 -11.89 10.94
C LEU A 146 -5.44 -12.14 9.90
N VAL A 147 -5.22 -11.66 8.68
CA VAL A 147 -6.24 -11.66 7.61
C VAL A 147 -5.85 -12.43 6.36
N GLY A 148 -4.59 -12.87 6.26
CA GLY A 148 -4.13 -13.66 5.13
C GLY A 148 -2.74 -14.22 5.33
N PHE A 149 -2.23 -14.88 4.29
CA PHE A 149 -0.89 -15.42 4.25
C PHE A 149 -0.21 -15.12 2.90
N SER A 150 1.12 -15.04 2.93
CA SER A 150 1.96 -15.27 1.75
C SER A 150 2.72 -16.58 1.94
N GLY A 151 2.60 -17.49 0.98
CA GLY A 151 3.29 -18.77 0.98
C GLY A 151 4.44 -18.79 -0.02
N ARG A 152 5.66 -19.00 0.45
CA ARG A 152 6.87 -19.06 -0.39
C ARG A 152 7.28 -20.50 -0.67
N LEU A 153 7.50 -20.82 -1.95
CA LEU A 153 8.08 -22.11 -2.37
C LEU A 153 9.60 -22.10 -2.10
N TYR A 154 10.17 -23.19 -1.57
CA TYR A 154 11.56 -23.22 -1.10
C TYR A 154 12.42 -24.33 -1.73
N ASN A 155 11.84 -25.43 -2.20
CA ASN A 155 12.56 -26.60 -2.70
C ASN A 155 11.99 -27.22 -4.00
N GLN A 156 11.09 -26.51 -4.70
CA GLN A 156 10.50 -26.98 -5.96
C GLN A 156 10.38 -25.84 -6.98
N GLU A 157 10.33 -26.18 -8.26
CA GLU A 157 10.23 -25.23 -9.38
C GLU A 157 8.80 -25.10 -9.95
N GLU A 158 7.87 -25.97 -9.58
CA GLU A 158 6.50 -25.93 -10.09
C GLU A 158 5.62 -24.97 -9.26
N GLY A 159 5.12 -23.93 -9.94
CA GLY A 159 4.20 -22.95 -9.40
C GLY A 159 4.85 -21.61 -9.04
N PRO A 160 4.06 -20.63 -8.56
CA PRO A 160 4.58 -19.31 -8.28
C PRO A 160 5.49 -19.31 -7.06
N LYS A 161 6.61 -18.58 -7.14
CA LYS A 161 7.58 -18.40 -6.04
C LYS A 161 6.89 -17.93 -4.76
N TYR A 162 5.98 -16.95 -4.88
CA TYR A 162 5.10 -16.49 -3.81
C TYR A 162 3.64 -16.67 -4.20
N LEU A 163 2.84 -17.22 -3.28
CA LEU A 163 1.40 -17.35 -3.41
C LEU A 163 0.74 -16.57 -2.28
N ASN A 164 0.03 -15.49 -2.59
CA ASN A 164 -0.75 -14.75 -1.60
C ASN A 164 -2.15 -15.35 -1.45
N SER A 165 -2.77 -15.10 -0.29
CA SER A 165 -4.23 -15.17 -0.15
C SER A 165 -4.91 -14.43 -1.32
N PRO A 166 -6.05 -14.95 -1.83
CA PRO A 166 -6.86 -14.24 -2.82
C PRO A 166 -7.50 -13.00 -2.17
N GLU A 167 -8.17 -12.16 -2.94
CA GLU A 167 -9.02 -11.12 -2.36
C GLU A 167 -10.17 -11.79 -1.60
N THR A 168 -10.39 -11.39 -0.34
CA THR A 168 -11.44 -11.92 0.54
C THR A 168 -12.11 -10.77 1.29
N PRO A 169 -13.21 -11.00 2.03
CA PRO A 169 -13.82 -9.97 2.87
C PRO A 169 -12.87 -9.35 3.92
N ILE A 170 -11.82 -10.08 4.33
CA ILE A 170 -10.84 -9.63 5.32
C ILE A 170 -9.47 -9.30 4.71
N PHE A 171 -9.16 -9.77 3.51
CA PHE A 171 -7.88 -9.54 2.82
C PHE A 171 -8.08 -8.72 1.55
N ASN A 172 -7.65 -7.45 1.59
CA ASN A 172 -7.71 -6.54 0.44
C ASN A 172 -6.36 -5.87 0.17
N LYS A 173 -5.70 -6.26 -0.93
CA LYS A 173 -4.34 -5.77 -1.23
C LYS A 173 -4.28 -4.27 -1.49
N ARG A 174 -5.37 -3.66 -1.96
CA ARG A 174 -5.44 -2.20 -2.20
C ARG A 174 -5.44 -1.39 -0.91
N LYS A 175 -5.79 -2.00 0.22
CA LYS A 175 -5.88 -1.33 1.53
C LYS A 175 -4.80 -1.79 2.50
N LEU A 176 -4.28 -2.99 2.31
CA LEU A 176 -3.33 -3.60 3.24
C LEU A 176 -1.89 -3.17 2.93
N LEU A 177 -1.16 -2.79 3.97
CA LEU A 177 0.29 -2.61 3.97
C LEU A 177 0.90 -3.60 4.96
N TYR A 178 1.78 -4.46 4.48
CA TYR A 178 2.48 -5.43 5.31
C TYR A 178 3.26 -4.72 6.42
N HIS A 179 3.26 -5.29 7.64
CA HIS A 179 3.98 -4.80 8.81
C HIS A 179 3.53 -3.40 9.30
N PHE A 180 2.41 -2.88 8.79
CA PHE A 180 1.94 -1.55 9.19
C PHE A 180 1.50 -1.49 10.65
N SER A 181 0.92 -2.57 11.19
CA SER A 181 0.48 -2.60 12.59
C SER A 181 1.64 -2.77 13.55
N GLU A 182 2.53 -3.70 13.24
CA GLU A 182 3.72 -4.06 14.00
C GLU A 182 4.73 -2.92 14.01
N GLY A 183 4.98 -2.30 12.85
CA GLY A 183 5.88 -1.16 12.71
C GLY A 183 5.30 0.17 13.20
N ARG A 184 4.01 0.25 13.53
CA ARG A 184 3.29 1.51 13.84
C ARG A 184 3.97 2.34 14.91
N GLN A 185 4.47 1.70 15.97
CA GLN A 185 5.12 2.42 17.07
C GLN A 185 6.42 3.08 16.59
N SER A 186 7.23 2.37 15.80
CA SER A 186 8.45 2.89 15.20
C SER A 186 8.15 4.02 14.21
N ILE A 187 7.15 3.82 13.34
CA ILE A 187 6.69 4.81 12.37
C ILE A 187 6.29 6.11 13.07
N ARG A 188 5.48 6.04 14.14
CA ARG A 188 5.07 7.22 14.90
C ARG A 188 6.24 7.90 15.62
N LYS A 189 7.16 7.12 16.19
CA LYS A 189 8.34 7.64 16.90
C LYS A 189 9.25 8.46 15.97
N TYR A 190 9.43 8.01 14.73
CA TYR A 190 10.27 8.68 13.74
C TYR A 190 9.48 9.59 12.78
N GLU A 191 8.15 9.57 12.86
CA GLU A 191 7.22 10.19 11.90
C GLU A 191 7.52 9.82 10.43
N GLU A 192 8.10 8.65 10.20
CA GLU A 192 8.70 8.25 8.92
C GLU A 192 8.41 6.78 8.62
N VAL A 193 7.90 6.51 7.41
CA VAL A 193 7.78 5.15 6.87
C VAL A 193 8.93 4.84 5.93
N LEU A 194 9.44 3.60 5.98
CA LEU A 194 10.32 3.05 4.95
C LEU A 194 9.47 2.17 4.02
N LEU A 195 9.22 2.64 2.81
CA LEU A 195 8.44 1.94 1.78
C LEU A 195 9.34 1.01 0.98
N LEU A 196 8.96 -0.27 0.95
CA LEU A 196 9.66 -1.36 0.27
C LEU A 196 8.70 -2.04 -0.72
N GLU A 197 9.23 -2.74 -1.71
CA GLU A 197 8.40 -3.44 -2.71
C GLU A 197 7.83 -4.76 -2.19
N GLY A 198 8.66 -5.55 -1.52
CA GLY A 198 8.30 -6.87 -1.02
C GLY A 198 8.20 -6.94 0.50
N PHE A 199 7.33 -7.81 1.01
CA PHE A 199 7.27 -8.12 2.44
C PHE A 199 8.57 -8.78 2.95
N MET A 200 9.32 -9.46 2.09
CA MET A 200 10.62 -10.03 2.45
C MET A 200 11.67 -8.96 2.72
N ASP A 201 11.63 -7.86 1.98
CA ASP A 201 12.49 -6.70 2.25
C ASP A 201 12.13 -6.11 3.60
N VAL A 202 10.84 -6.06 3.96
CA VAL A 202 10.38 -5.58 5.27
C VAL A 202 10.95 -6.42 6.40
N ILE A 203 10.93 -7.75 6.25
CA ILE A 203 11.53 -8.67 7.21
C ILE A 203 13.04 -8.41 7.30
N SER A 204 13.72 -8.26 6.17
CA SER A 204 15.18 -8.07 6.10
C SER A 204 15.62 -6.74 6.73
N VAL A 205 14.91 -5.63 6.47
CA VAL A 205 15.21 -4.35 7.12
C VAL A 205 14.88 -4.37 8.62
N SER A 206 13.87 -5.15 9.03
CA SER A 206 13.52 -5.33 10.44
C SER A 206 14.61 -6.08 11.19
N GLU A 207 15.19 -7.13 10.57
CA GLU A 207 16.39 -7.80 11.07
C GLU A 207 17.59 -6.84 11.18
N ALA A 208 17.70 -5.92 10.22
CA ALA A 208 18.68 -4.83 10.27
C ALA A 208 18.31 -3.71 11.26
N GLY A 209 17.29 -3.86 12.10
CA GLY A 209 16.92 -2.93 13.17
C GLY A 209 16.02 -1.75 12.74
N LEU A 210 15.58 -1.71 11.49
CA LEU A 210 14.68 -0.68 10.96
C LEU A 210 13.23 -1.17 10.99
N LEU A 211 12.57 -0.97 12.13
CA LEU A 211 11.21 -1.46 12.39
C LEU A 211 10.09 -0.60 11.78
N ASN A 212 10.43 0.45 11.03
CA ASN A 212 9.47 1.32 10.33
C ASN A 212 9.26 0.93 8.84
N GLY A 213 9.79 -0.23 8.43
CA GLY A 213 9.58 -0.81 7.10
C GLY A 213 8.16 -1.31 6.88
N ILE A 214 7.57 -0.99 5.73
CA ILE A 214 6.27 -1.46 5.26
C ILE A 214 6.31 -1.74 3.75
N ALA A 215 5.44 -2.62 3.25
CA ALA A 215 5.35 -2.93 1.82
C ALA A 215 3.90 -3.16 1.37
N SER A 216 3.61 -2.86 0.10
CA SER A 216 2.37 -3.30 -0.54
C SER A 216 2.46 -4.79 -0.90
N MET A 217 1.31 -5.48 -0.93
CA MET A 217 1.28 -6.94 -1.14
C MET A 217 1.31 -7.34 -2.63
N GLY A 218 2.38 -6.96 -3.34
CA GLY A 218 2.56 -7.25 -4.77
C GLY A 218 1.65 -6.40 -5.67
N THR A 219 1.40 -5.15 -5.26
CA THR A 219 0.60 -4.17 -6.00
C THR A 219 1.27 -2.80 -5.93
N SER A 220 0.97 -1.91 -6.88
CA SER A 220 1.36 -0.50 -6.73
C SER A 220 0.68 0.13 -5.50
N LEU A 221 1.34 1.13 -4.92
CA LEU A 221 0.81 1.94 -3.83
C LEU A 221 -0.49 2.64 -4.28
N THR A 222 -1.50 2.66 -3.41
CA THR A 222 -2.83 3.22 -3.69
C THR A 222 -3.12 4.47 -2.84
N GLU A 223 -4.14 5.25 -3.19
CA GLU A 223 -4.59 6.37 -2.35
C GLU A 223 -5.06 5.91 -0.97
N GLU A 224 -5.67 4.72 -0.90
CA GLU A 224 -6.07 4.11 0.37
C GLU A 224 -4.86 3.83 1.27
N HIS A 225 -3.74 3.34 0.69
CA HIS A 225 -2.47 3.18 1.42
C HIS A 225 -1.91 4.52 1.89
N ILE A 226 -1.93 5.54 1.04
CA ILE A 226 -1.48 6.90 1.42
C ILE A 226 -2.33 7.43 2.59
N GLY A 227 -3.64 7.18 2.56
CA GLY A 227 -4.56 7.53 3.63
C GLY A 227 -4.26 6.85 4.97
N LEU A 228 -3.64 5.66 4.97
CA LEU A 228 -3.14 5.00 6.19
C LEU A 228 -1.84 5.64 6.68
N ILE A 229 -0.86 5.80 5.77
CA ILE A 229 0.46 6.37 6.07
C ILE A 229 0.32 7.76 6.69
N LYS A 230 -0.51 8.63 6.10
CA LYS A 230 -0.70 10.02 6.53
C LYS A 230 -1.24 10.17 7.95
N ARG A 231 -1.85 9.12 8.52
CA ARG A 231 -2.34 9.14 9.92
C ARG A 231 -1.22 8.98 10.94
N VAL A 232 -0.05 8.49 10.53
CA VAL A 232 1.02 8.08 11.44
C VAL A 232 2.40 8.60 11.07
N ALA A 233 2.58 9.13 9.86
CA ALA A 233 3.84 9.69 9.37
C ALA A 233 3.61 10.91 8.48
N ASN A 234 4.56 11.83 8.50
CA ASN A 234 4.65 12.97 7.58
C ASN A 234 5.82 12.82 6.59
N ARG A 235 6.70 11.81 6.79
CA ARG A 235 7.82 11.48 5.93
C ARG A 235 7.73 10.06 5.38
N ALA A 236 8.25 9.86 4.17
CA ALA A 236 8.42 8.56 3.55
C ALA A 236 9.80 8.44 2.90
N VAL A 237 10.50 7.35 3.18
CA VAL A 237 11.71 6.93 2.47
C VAL A 237 11.33 5.78 1.55
N ILE A 238 11.50 5.94 0.25
CA ILE A 238 11.24 4.88 -0.73
C ILE A 238 12.54 4.13 -0.99
N CYS A 239 12.57 2.83 -0.72
CA CYS A 239 13.69 1.94 -1.00
C CYS A 239 13.18 0.75 -1.81
N TYR A 240 13.08 0.95 -3.12
CA TYR A 240 12.59 -0.03 -4.07
C TYR A 240 13.77 -0.68 -4.80
N ASP A 241 13.50 -1.69 -5.61
CA ASP A 241 14.53 -2.46 -6.31
C ASP A 241 15.35 -1.53 -7.23
N GLY A 242 16.66 -1.74 -7.28
CA GLY A 242 17.57 -0.88 -8.06
C GLY A 242 17.48 -1.04 -9.58
N ASP A 243 16.47 -1.73 -10.10
CA ASP A 243 16.27 -1.96 -11.52
C ASP A 243 15.35 -0.91 -12.19
N SER A 244 15.13 -1.03 -13.50
CA SER A 244 14.29 -0.06 -14.23
C SER A 244 12.82 -0.09 -13.79
N ALA A 245 12.31 -1.23 -13.34
CA ALA A 245 10.93 -1.37 -12.88
C ALA A 245 10.75 -0.75 -11.49
N GLY A 246 11.69 -0.99 -10.57
CA GLY A 246 11.72 -0.40 -9.24
C GLY A 246 11.89 1.11 -9.27
N ILE A 247 12.72 1.65 -10.17
CA ILE A 247 12.82 3.10 -10.40
C ILE A 247 11.48 3.71 -10.87
N GLU A 248 10.79 3.04 -11.80
CA GLU A 248 9.47 3.49 -12.27
C GLU A 248 8.41 3.41 -11.17
N ALA A 249 8.42 2.34 -10.37
CA ALA A 249 7.54 2.16 -9.22
C ALA A 249 7.79 3.21 -8.13
N ALA A 250 9.07 3.53 -7.85
CA ALA A 250 9.46 4.57 -6.91
C ALA A 250 8.98 5.96 -7.36
N PHE A 251 9.09 6.27 -8.66
CA PHE A 251 8.57 7.53 -9.20
C PHE A 251 7.04 7.64 -9.06
N LYS A 252 6.29 6.56 -9.32
CA LYS A 252 4.84 6.52 -9.14
C LYS A 252 4.44 6.68 -7.67
N ALA A 253 5.10 5.94 -6.77
CA ALA A 253 4.85 6.04 -5.33
C ALA A 253 5.16 7.45 -4.80
N GLY A 254 6.32 8.01 -5.15
CA GLY A 254 6.71 9.38 -4.80
C GLY A 254 5.74 10.43 -5.33
N SER A 255 5.19 10.25 -6.53
CA SER A 255 4.18 11.15 -7.09
C SER A 255 2.88 11.15 -6.27
N LEU A 256 2.40 9.99 -5.82
CA LEU A 256 1.21 9.89 -4.96
C LEU A 256 1.46 10.49 -3.56
N LEU A 257 2.62 10.20 -2.96
CA LEU A 257 3.03 10.77 -1.68
C LEU A 257 3.12 12.31 -1.74
N ALA A 258 3.63 12.84 -2.85
CA ALA A 258 3.80 14.28 -3.04
C ALA A 258 2.44 14.99 -3.12
N GLN A 259 1.47 14.40 -3.80
CA GLN A 259 0.09 14.90 -3.84
C GLN A 259 -0.54 14.96 -2.44
N ALA A 260 -0.22 13.98 -1.59
CA ALA A 260 -0.67 13.94 -0.21
C ALA A 260 0.09 14.87 0.75
N LYS A 261 1.11 15.59 0.24
CA LYS A 261 2.01 16.48 0.99
C LYS A 261 2.83 15.75 2.07
N ILE A 262 3.23 14.52 1.78
CA ILE A 262 4.23 13.79 2.57
C ILE A 262 5.61 14.21 2.07
N GLU A 263 6.53 14.47 2.99
CA GLU A 263 7.94 14.73 2.67
C GLU A 263 8.61 13.41 2.23
N ILE A 264 9.32 13.44 1.10
CA ILE A 264 9.78 12.22 0.44
C ILE A 264 11.30 12.23 0.29
N TYR A 265 11.89 11.11 0.65
CA TYR A 265 13.25 10.73 0.34
C TYR A 265 13.24 9.44 -0.48
N VAL A 266 14.28 9.25 -1.29
CA VAL A 266 14.49 8.01 -2.03
C VAL A 266 15.85 7.46 -1.66
N LEU A 267 15.92 6.17 -1.38
CA LEU A 267 17.14 5.44 -1.08
C LEU A 267 17.44 4.49 -2.25
N SER A 268 18.30 4.92 -3.16
CA SER A 268 18.63 4.16 -4.37
C SER A 268 19.78 3.19 -4.11
N LEU A 269 19.47 1.89 -4.15
CA LEU A 269 20.46 0.85 -3.88
C LEU A 269 21.49 0.74 -5.02
N PRO A 270 22.79 0.57 -4.70
CA PRO A 270 23.82 0.40 -5.71
C PRO A 270 23.75 -0.98 -6.39
N SER A 271 24.15 -1.02 -7.66
CA SER A 271 24.28 -2.25 -8.46
C SER A 271 22.98 -3.01 -8.72
N GLY A 272 21.82 -2.34 -8.66
CA GLY A 272 20.54 -2.97 -9.00
C GLY A 272 20.03 -4.02 -7.99
N LYS A 273 20.58 -4.02 -6.77
CA LYS A 273 20.16 -4.94 -5.70
C LYS A 273 18.79 -4.56 -5.14
N ASP A 274 18.11 -5.54 -4.56
CA ASP A 274 16.99 -5.32 -3.62
C ASP A 274 17.52 -5.09 -2.18
N PRO A 275 16.68 -4.60 -1.25
CA PRO A 275 17.09 -4.39 0.14
C PRO A 275 17.62 -5.65 0.84
N ASP A 276 16.99 -6.81 0.64
CA ASP A 276 17.44 -8.11 1.19
C ASP A 276 18.86 -8.46 0.73
N GLU A 277 19.12 -8.42 -0.57
CA GLU A 277 20.42 -8.67 -1.20
C GLU A 277 21.49 -7.70 -0.72
N TYR A 278 21.14 -6.42 -0.56
CA TYR A 278 22.07 -5.44 0.01
C TYR A 278 22.45 -5.80 1.44
N ILE A 279 21.48 -6.09 2.30
CA ILE A 279 21.71 -6.43 3.71
C ILE A 279 22.51 -7.72 3.84
N ARG A 280 22.20 -8.76 3.06
CA ARG A 280 22.96 -10.01 3.07
C ARG A 280 24.40 -9.85 2.57
N THR A 281 24.64 -8.93 1.62
CA THR A 281 25.97 -8.69 1.06
C THR A 281 26.84 -7.81 1.98
N TYR A 282 26.26 -6.77 2.58
CA TYR A 282 27.00 -5.70 3.25
C TYR A 282 26.79 -5.65 4.77
N GLY A 283 25.75 -6.29 5.29
CA GLY A 283 25.40 -6.33 6.71
C GLY A 283 24.48 -5.21 7.16
N ALA A 284 23.83 -5.41 8.32
CA ALA A 284 22.87 -4.50 8.92
C ALA A 284 23.44 -3.10 9.19
N ASP A 285 24.62 -3.01 9.82
CA ASP A 285 25.26 -1.73 10.18
C ASP A 285 25.50 -0.84 8.95
N LYS A 286 25.91 -1.45 7.83
CA LYS A 286 26.10 -0.73 6.57
C LYS A 286 24.77 -0.26 6.00
N PHE A 287 23.71 -1.09 6.05
CA PHE A 287 22.39 -0.68 5.60
C PHE A 287 21.82 0.47 6.44
N GLN A 288 21.97 0.44 7.77
CA GLN A 288 21.54 1.55 8.65
C GLN A 288 22.31 2.84 8.34
N THR A 289 23.62 2.73 8.14
CA THR A 289 24.45 3.89 7.75
C THR A 289 24.01 4.45 6.41
N PHE A 290 23.75 3.57 5.44
CA PHE A 290 23.27 3.91 4.10
C PHE A 290 21.90 4.61 4.16
N TYR A 291 20.93 4.02 4.88
CA TYR A 291 19.61 4.61 5.13
C TYR A 291 19.68 6.03 5.69
N THR A 292 20.61 6.26 6.62
CA THR A 292 20.74 7.54 7.32
C THR A 292 21.39 8.63 6.45
N HIS A 293 22.42 8.27 5.67
CA HIS A 293 23.30 9.25 5.03
C HIS A 293 23.16 9.36 3.51
N GLU A 294 22.67 8.32 2.83
CA GLU A 294 22.68 8.22 1.36
C GLU A 294 21.27 8.41 0.76
N ARG A 295 20.30 8.80 1.58
CA ARG A 295 18.96 9.15 1.09
C ARG A 295 19.00 10.46 0.31
N GLN A 296 18.49 10.44 -0.91
CA GLN A 296 18.35 11.62 -1.74
C GLN A 296 16.97 12.24 -1.58
N THR A 297 16.87 13.56 -1.78
CA THR A 297 15.59 14.27 -1.80
C THR A 297 14.73 13.80 -2.97
N TRP A 298 13.43 14.03 -2.88
CA TRP A 298 12.51 13.81 -4.00
C TRP A 298 12.91 14.56 -5.28
N THR A 299 13.40 15.79 -5.15
CA THR A 299 13.85 16.57 -6.30
C THR A 299 15.06 15.92 -6.98
N ALA A 300 16.09 15.55 -6.21
CA ALA A 300 17.27 14.89 -6.76
C ALA A 300 16.90 13.59 -7.49
N PHE A 301 16.02 12.77 -6.90
CA PHE A 301 15.53 11.56 -7.55
C PHE A 301 14.76 11.85 -8.84
N LYS A 302 13.90 12.86 -8.88
CA LYS A 302 13.17 13.24 -10.11
C LYS A 302 14.14 13.65 -11.22
N LEU A 303 15.16 14.44 -10.91
CA LEU A 303 16.17 14.84 -11.89
C LEU A 303 16.92 13.61 -12.44
N TYR A 304 17.34 12.70 -11.56
CA TYR A 304 17.93 11.41 -11.96
C TYR A 304 16.97 10.57 -12.85
N TYR A 305 15.69 10.50 -12.50
CA TYR A 305 14.70 9.77 -13.26
C TYR A 305 14.47 10.37 -14.67
N LEU A 306 14.41 11.70 -14.77
CA LEU A 306 14.22 12.41 -16.04
C LEU A 306 15.42 12.23 -16.98
N SER A 307 16.65 12.18 -16.46
CA SER A 307 17.84 11.99 -17.28
C SER A 307 17.91 10.56 -17.86
N ARG A 308 17.45 9.55 -17.10
CA ARG A 308 17.43 8.13 -17.52
C ARG A 308 16.55 7.84 -18.74
N LYS A 309 15.56 8.69 -19.03
CA LYS A 309 14.64 8.50 -20.16
C LYS A 309 15.19 9.01 -21.50
N ARG A 310 16.42 9.53 -21.51
CA ARG A 310 16.92 10.36 -22.60
C ARG A 310 18.37 10.06 -22.94
N ASN A 311 18.72 10.27 -24.20
CA ASN A 311 20.09 10.29 -24.67
C ASN A 311 20.70 11.68 -24.48
N MET A 312 21.49 11.86 -23.42
CA MET A 312 22.16 13.14 -23.10
C MET A 312 23.18 13.58 -24.17
N ALA A 313 23.59 12.71 -25.10
CA ALA A 313 24.45 13.08 -26.22
C ALA A 313 23.68 13.73 -27.39
N ASN A 314 22.35 13.65 -27.39
CA ASN A 314 21.51 14.31 -28.39
C ASN A 314 21.08 15.70 -27.89
N ASP A 315 21.39 16.74 -28.65
CA ASP A 315 21.11 18.13 -28.27
C ASP A 315 19.62 18.39 -27.99
N THR A 316 18.73 17.82 -28.81
CA THR A 316 17.27 17.98 -28.65
C THR A 316 16.79 17.34 -27.36
N GLU A 317 17.24 16.12 -27.05
CA GLU A 317 16.86 15.43 -25.82
C GLU A 317 17.48 16.08 -24.58
N ARG A 318 18.71 16.59 -24.70
CA ARG A 318 19.40 17.34 -23.64
C ARG A 318 18.67 18.63 -23.29
N LEU A 319 18.27 19.41 -24.30
CA LEU A 319 17.47 20.62 -24.09
C LEU A 319 16.13 20.30 -23.43
N ALA A 320 15.43 19.25 -23.91
CA ALA A 320 14.18 18.80 -23.30
C ALA A 320 14.34 18.38 -21.83
N TYR A 321 15.47 17.76 -21.47
CA TYR A 321 15.80 17.46 -20.08
C TYR A 321 15.98 18.72 -19.23
N ILE A 322 16.75 19.69 -19.72
CA ILE A 322 16.99 20.94 -18.98
C ILE A 322 15.66 21.67 -18.73
N ASP A 323 14.79 21.74 -19.73
CA ASP A 323 13.49 22.41 -19.59
C ASP A 323 12.60 21.73 -18.54
N GLU A 324 12.50 20.40 -18.54
CA GLU A 324 11.74 19.65 -17.53
C GLU A 324 12.38 19.70 -16.15
N ALA A 325 13.71 19.67 -16.06
CA ALA A 325 14.45 19.82 -14.82
C ALA A 325 14.18 21.20 -14.19
N LEU A 326 14.24 22.27 -14.99
CA LEU A 326 13.93 23.63 -14.53
C LEU A 326 12.46 23.76 -14.10
N PHE A 327 11.53 23.07 -14.79
CA PHE A 327 10.13 23.01 -14.37
C PHE A 327 9.96 22.37 -13.00
N GLU A 328 10.67 21.26 -12.72
CA GLU A 328 10.64 20.63 -11.39
C GLU A 328 11.33 21.48 -10.32
N ILE A 329 12.47 22.10 -10.64
CA ILE A 329 13.20 23.02 -9.75
C ILE A 329 12.36 24.26 -9.42
N GLY A 330 11.54 24.74 -10.37
CA GLY A 330 10.62 25.86 -10.18
C GLY A 330 9.53 25.60 -9.14
N LYS A 331 9.25 24.33 -8.80
CA LYS A 331 8.28 23.94 -7.77
C LYS A 331 8.88 23.97 -6.35
N ILE A 332 10.20 24.11 -6.21
CA ILE A 332 10.89 24.13 -4.91
C ILE A 332 10.69 25.49 -4.25
N ASP A 333 10.14 25.52 -3.04
CA ASP A 333 9.91 26.76 -2.30
C ASP A 333 11.20 27.36 -1.73
N GLN A 334 12.12 26.51 -1.25
CA GLN A 334 13.36 26.95 -0.61
C GLN A 334 14.39 27.47 -1.63
N ALA A 335 14.75 28.76 -1.52
CA ALA A 335 15.68 29.40 -2.46
C ALA A 335 17.07 28.76 -2.50
N VAL A 336 17.60 28.34 -1.33
CA VAL A 336 18.92 27.72 -1.23
C VAL A 336 18.94 26.35 -1.93
N GLU A 337 17.92 25.53 -1.71
CA GLU A 337 17.78 24.25 -2.40
C GLU A 337 17.66 24.45 -3.91
N ARG A 338 16.86 25.44 -4.34
CA ARG A 338 16.73 25.79 -5.75
C ARG A 338 18.06 26.18 -6.39
N GLU A 339 18.85 27.03 -5.71
CA GLU A 339 20.16 27.46 -6.20
C GLU A 339 21.18 26.32 -6.24
N LEU A 340 21.10 25.37 -5.31
CA LEU A 340 21.93 24.16 -5.34
C LEU A 340 21.70 23.35 -6.62
N TYR A 341 20.45 23.07 -7.00
CA TYR A 341 20.18 22.32 -8.23
C TYR A 341 20.48 23.12 -9.49
N LEU A 342 20.27 24.45 -9.48
CA LEU A 342 20.70 25.29 -10.60
C LEU A 342 22.21 25.24 -10.80
N LYS A 343 22.99 25.22 -9.71
CA LYS A 343 24.44 25.05 -9.78
C LYS A 343 24.82 23.67 -10.32
N GLN A 344 24.15 22.61 -9.90
CA GLN A 344 24.39 21.27 -10.43
C GLN A 344 24.14 21.20 -11.94
N LEU A 345 23.02 21.75 -12.43
CA LEU A 345 22.75 21.82 -13.88
C LEU A 345 23.76 22.72 -14.61
N SER A 346 24.17 23.83 -13.99
CA SER A 346 25.20 24.72 -14.55
C SER A 346 26.53 23.98 -14.76
N ASP A 347 26.96 23.22 -13.76
CA ASP A 347 28.21 22.47 -13.78
C ASP A 347 28.13 21.26 -14.74
N GLU A 348 26.98 20.58 -14.82
CA GLU A 348 26.78 19.40 -15.67
C GLU A 348 26.71 19.75 -17.17
N PHE A 349 26.04 20.85 -17.53
CA PHE A 349 25.77 21.22 -18.93
C PHE A 349 26.62 22.39 -19.44
N ASP A 350 27.50 22.95 -18.61
CA ASP A 350 28.32 24.14 -18.93
C ASP A 350 27.46 25.34 -19.38
N ILE A 351 26.34 25.56 -18.67
CA ILE A 351 25.39 26.65 -18.91
C ILE A 351 25.45 27.62 -17.74
N THR A 352 25.54 28.92 -18.01
CA THR A 352 25.64 29.90 -16.93
C THR A 352 24.37 29.94 -16.06
N ILE A 353 24.56 30.08 -14.73
CA ILE A 353 23.44 30.25 -13.78
C ILE A 353 22.48 31.38 -14.18
N PRO A 354 22.92 32.57 -14.67
CA PRO A 354 22.01 33.60 -15.16
C PRO A 354 21.06 33.11 -16.27
N THR A 355 21.58 32.35 -17.24
CA THR A 355 20.76 31.76 -18.32
C THR A 355 19.73 30.78 -17.77
N LEU A 356 20.13 29.91 -16.84
CA LEU A 356 19.22 28.97 -16.20
C LEU A 356 18.15 29.69 -15.35
N LYS A 357 18.52 30.77 -14.64
CA LYS A 357 17.57 31.61 -13.88
C LYS A 357 16.53 32.28 -14.77
N GLU A 358 16.92 32.76 -15.96
CA GLU A 358 15.97 33.33 -16.93
C GLU A 358 14.96 32.28 -17.41
N GLN A 359 15.43 31.09 -17.79
CA GLN A 359 14.55 30.00 -18.24
C GLN A 359 13.65 29.48 -17.12
N LEU A 360 14.19 29.33 -15.92
CA LEU A 360 13.41 28.99 -14.72
C LEU A 360 12.27 29.98 -14.50
N GLN A 361 12.52 31.29 -14.66
CA GLN A 361 11.51 32.31 -14.47
C GLN A 361 10.36 32.18 -15.48
N ARG A 362 10.67 31.79 -16.73
CA ARG A 362 9.65 31.47 -17.75
C ARG A 362 8.83 30.24 -17.36
N ALA A 363 9.50 29.16 -16.93
CA ALA A 363 8.82 27.93 -16.48
C ALA A 363 7.88 28.17 -15.28
N VAL A 364 8.31 28.99 -14.31
CA VAL A 364 7.48 29.37 -13.15
C VAL A 364 6.26 30.22 -13.58
N GLN A 365 6.42 31.12 -14.54
CA GLN A 365 5.30 31.87 -15.10
C GLN A 365 4.28 30.95 -15.79
N GLU A 366 4.74 29.95 -16.53
CA GLU A 366 3.86 28.95 -17.16
C GLU A 366 3.10 28.11 -16.13
N LEU A 367 3.79 27.65 -15.07
CA LEU A 367 3.16 26.97 -13.92
C LEU A 367 2.03 27.80 -13.30
N SER A 368 2.26 29.10 -13.11
CA SER A 368 1.25 30.01 -12.55
C SER A 368 0.03 30.15 -13.46
N ARG A 369 0.24 30.24 -14.79
CA ARG A 369 -0.84 30.31 -15.78
C ARG A 369 -1.67 29.03 -15.85
N GLN A 370 -1.02 27.87 -15.74
CA GLN A 370 -1.71 26.57 -15.71
C GLN A 370 -2.59 26.44 -14.47
N LYS A 371 -2.10 26.85 -13.28
CA LYS A 371 -2.90 26.84 -12.05
C LYS A 371 -4.14 27.73 -12.18
N SER A 372 -4.01 28.95 -12.69
CA SER A 372 -5.16 29.87 -12.85
C SER A 372 -6.24 29.32 -13.79
N ARG A 373 -5.87 28.66 -14.89
CA ARG A 373 -6.83 28.06 -15.84
C ARG A 373 -7.63 26.89 -15.25
N VAL A 374 -7.00 26.09 -14.39
CA VAL A 374 -7.69 24.97 -13.71
C VAL A 374 -8.65 25.47 -12.64
N THR A 375 -8.31 26.56 -11.95
CA THR A 375 -9.20 27.19 -10.97
C THR A 375 -10.41 27.85 -11.64
N GLU A 376 -10.22 28.53 -12.78
CA GLU A 376 -11.33 29.12 -13.55
C GLU A 376 -12.29 28.06 -14.12
N SER A 377 -11.80 26.90 -14.55
CA SER A 377 -12.67 25.85 -15.11
C SER A 377 -13.54 25.12 -14.06
N HIS A 378 -13.11 25.09 -12.79
CA HIS A 378 -13.93 24.57 -11.68
C HIS A 378 -15.01 25.55 -11.21
N ASP A 379 -14.88 26.85 -11.51
CA ASP A 379 -15.86 27.87 -11.12
C ASP A 379 -17.10 27.85 -12.05
N PHE A 380 -16.93 27.39 -13.30
CA PHE A 380 -18.04 27.25 -14.26
C PHE A 380 -19.00 26.08 -13.97
N SER A 381 -18.61 25.08 -13.15
CA SER A 381 -19.52 23.98 -12.77
C SER A 381 -20.55 24.35 -11.69
N ASN A 382 -20.38 25.51 -11.03
CA ASN A 382 -21.31 26.02 -10.02
C ASN A 382 -22.20 27.18 -10.52
N MET A 383 -22.11 27.56 -11.80
CA MET A 383 -23.05 28.51 -12.37
C MET A 383 -24.35 27.80 -12.76
N LEU A 384 -25.46 28.19 -12.12
CA LEU A 384 -26.81 27.89 -12.60
C LEU A 384 -26.91 28.31 -14.08
N PRO A 385 -27.48 27.48 -14.96
CA PRO A 385 -27.68 27.87 -16.35
C PRO A 385 -28.51 29.16 -16.40
N PRO A 386 -28.25 30.07 -17.35
CA PRO A 386 -29.05 31.27 -17.50
C PRO A 386 -30.52 30.88 -17.75
N PRO A 387 -31.48 31.65 -17.22
CA PRO A 387 -32.89 31.38 -17.45
C PRO A 387 -33.19 31.42 -18.95
N ASP A 388 -33.80 30.34 -19.44
CA ASP A 388 -34.11 30.12 -20.85
C ASP A 388 -35.28 31.02 -21.29
N GLU A 389 -34.98 32.15 -21.94
CA GLU A 389 -35.98 33.06 -22.54
C GLU A 389 -36.46 32.58 -23.93
N SER A 390 -36.60 31.27 -24.16
CA SER A 390 -37.02 30.73 -25.47
C SER A 390 -38.24 29.80 -25.44
N PHE A 391 -39.19 30.04 -24.54
CA PHE A 391 -40.51 29.41 -24.57
C PHE A 391 -41.64 30.43 -24.40
N ASP A 392 -41.85 31.26 -25.42
CA ASP A 392 -43.07 32.05 -25.53
C ASP A 392 -43.47 32.27 -26.99
N ASP A 393 -43.56 31.19 -27.79
CA ASP A 393 -44.23 31.28 -29.09
C ASP A 393 -44.73 29.92 -29.62
N PHE A 394 -45.68 29.30 -28.91
CA PHE A 394 -46.56 28.28 -29.51
C PHE A 394 -47.94 28.30 -28.87
N GLN A 395 -48.68 29.39 -29.11
CA GLN A 395 -50.15 29.36 -29.09
C GLN A 395 -50.66 29.58 -30.51
N THR A 396 -51.11 28.51 -31.18
CA THR A 396 -52.44 28.45 -31.86
C THR A 396 -52.64 27.18 -32.72
N MET A 397 -53.68 26.42 -32.32
CA MET A 397 -54.61 25.61 -33.14
C MET A 397 -54.19 24.21 -33.67
N PRO A 398 -55.16 23.28 -33.91
CA PRO A 398 -56.38 22.99 -33.16
C PRO A 398 -56.61 21.47 -32.88
N LYS A 399 -57.48 21.19 -31.92
CA LYS A 399 -57.91 19.84 -31.47
C LYS A 399 -58.63 19.04 -32.56
N LYS A 400 -58.23 17.77 -32.75
CA LYS A 400 -59.09 16.71 -33.31
C LYS A 400 -59.11 15.50 -32.36
N ARG A 401 -60.32 15.12 -31.95
CA ARG A 401 -60.64 13.92 -31.16
C ARG A 401 -60.45 12.66 -31.99
N ALA A 402 -60.00 11.57 -31.37
CA ALA A 402 -60.20 10.21 -31.88
C ALA A 402 -60.58 9.27 -30.73
N ASP A 403 -61.65 8.53 -30.95
CA ASP A 403 -62.37 7.67 -30.02
C ASP A 403 -61.63 6.38 -29.65
N VAL A 404 -61.94 5.91 -28.44
CA VAL A 404 -61.54 4.62 -27.86
C VAL A 404 -62.30 3.47 -28.54
N ARG A 405 -61.57 2.42 -28.97
CA ARG A 405 -62.16 1.09 -29.17
C ARG A 405 -61.24 -0.02 -28.63
N HIS A 406 -61.83 -0.79 -27.72
CA HIS A 406 -61.38 -2.10 -27.23
C HIS A 406 -61.08 -3.08 -28.36
N ILE A 407 -59.97 -3.82 -28.27
CA ILE A 407 -59.83 -5.14 -28.90
C ILE A 407 -59.11 -6.09 -27.93
N SER A 408 -59.74 -7.24 -27.73
CA SER A 408 -59.41 -8.36 -26.85
C SER A 408 -58.30 -9.26 -27.41
N LEU A 409 -57.60 -9.96 -26.52
CA LEU A 409 -56.73 -11.11 -26.81
C LEU A 409 -57.53 -12.33 -27.30
N PRO A 410 -56.90 -13.23 -28.06
CA PRO A 410 -57.19 -14.65 -27.89
C PRO A 410 -55.95 -15.58 -27.82
N ASN A 411 -56.16 -16.59 -26.99
CA ASN A 411 -55.52 -17.90 -26.74
C ASN A 411 -54.71 -18.61 -27.85
N ASN A 412 -53.66 -19.29 -27.37
CA ASN A 412 -53.13 -20.65 -27.63
C ASN A 412 -53.20 -21.27 -29.03
N ILE A 413 -52.05 -21.84 -29.47
CA ILE A 413 -51.73 -23.29 -29.47
C ILE A 413 -50.22 -23.44 -29.29
#